data_AF-A0A953X036-F1
#
_entry.id   AF-A0A953X036-F1
#
_cell.length_a   1.000
_cell.length_b   1.000
_cell.length_c   1.000
_cell.angle_alpha   90.00
_cell.angle_beta   90.00
_cell.angle_gamma   90.00
#
_symmetry.space_group_name_H-M   'P 1'
#
loop_
_entity.id
_entity.type
_entity.pdbx_description
1 polymer ?
#
loop_
_entity_poly.entity_id
_entity_poly.type
_entity_poly.pdbx_seq_one_letter_code
_entity_poly.pdbx_strand_id
1 'polypeptide(L)'
;MTKSPKENWVVFLDMLGTKESAKLSKEDYPSKIELFKNEVVNVAKSLDCNLSMRVFSDSIYFQIDSFDELAFFCRTLMFKLFPMDVFFKGAISSGELDESPISTKKQTESGYSINIKGSAFGPSVVPVHFGQEQFKGIGFLFDPGQNTTRKTLDILLVRHLVRSAFPVANNRLTLEWQPYFDLKFDPPATSNLVESEDFEQDDFEEGIVFIQSIVQAALRAERSKKDLSRYYLSFLHTLIRSADFRKIDYFEDNWRNFPLVFFVLHLLPGVRKGILQIKGGETLYLHIAERILSEPRIGGQVIRKDSKRSFLAQKLVSDLSRNRIIQKSFPKTPSFIFSEDTRQFVAKTEVEMVIPSKRPRKGTKN
;
A
#
# COMPACT_ATOMS: atom_id res chain seq x y z
N MET A 1 4.07 -27.44 -22.95
CA MET A 1 3.84 -26.08 -22.39
C MET A 1 4.31 -25.07 -23.43
N THR A 2 3.40 -24.39 -24.11
CA THR A 2 3.75 -23.29 -25.02
C THR A 2 4.24 -22.11 -24.18
N LYS A 3 5.47 -21.63 -24.43
CA LYS A 3 5.98 -20.40 -23.82
C LYS A 3 5.03 -19.28 -24.21
N SER A 4 4.37 -18.66 -23.25
CA SER A 4 3.67 -17.39 -23.49
C SER A 4 4.67 -16.39 -24.07
N PRO A 5 4.26 -15.51 -24.99
CA PRO A 5 5.13 -14.44 -25.46
C PRO A 5 5.70 -13.69 -24.26
N LYS A 6 7.01 -13.40 -24.29
CA LYS A 6 7.64 -12.56 -23.26
C LYS A 6 6.99 -11.19 -23.31
N GLU A 7 6.29 -10.82 -22.25
CA GLU A 7 5.70 -9.48 -22.10
C GLU A 7 6.74 -8.58 -21.39
N ASN A 8 7.05 -7.45 -22.03
CA ASN A 8 7.87 -6.40 -21.42
C ASN A 8 6.99 -5.48 -20.57
N TRP A 9 7.54 -5.00 -19.46
CA TRP A 9 6.89 -4.07 -18.54
C TRP A 9 7.72 -2.82 -18.43
N VAL A 10 7.08 -1.66 -18.62
CA VAL A 10 7.65 -0.35 -18.38
C VAL A 10 7.17 0.16 -17.04
N VAL A 11 8.06 0.83 -16.33
CA VAL A 11 7.76 1.47 -15.06
C VAL A 11 8.38 2.84 -15.02
N PHE A 12 7.64 3.77 -14.42
CA PHE A 12 8.12 5.10 -14.08
C PHE A 12 8.06 5.27 -12.57
N LEU A 13 9.20 5.57 -11.94
CA LEU A 13 9.34 5.89 -10.53
C LEU A 13 9.64 7.37 -10.37
N ASP A 14 9.08 7.99 -9.34
CA ASP A 14 9.30 9.38 -8.99
C ASP A 14 9.42 9.53 -7.46
N MET A 15 10.56 10.05 -7.02
CA MET A 15 10.85 10.30 -5.60
C MET A 15 10.04 11.49 -5.10
N LEU A 16 9.41 11.33 -3.94
CA LEU A 16 8.57 12.34 -3.33
C LEU A 16 9.37 13.24 -2.38
N GLY A 17 8.87 14.46 -2.16
CA GLY A 17 9.44 15.39 -1.18
C GLY A 17 10.78 16.01 -1.58
N THR A 18 11.16 15.91 -2.86
CA THR A 18 12.39 16.48 -3.41
C THR A 18 12.44 17.99 -3.28
N LYS A 19 11.32 18.66 -3.60
CA LYS A 19 11.14 20.12 -3.48
C LYS A 19 11.24 20.59 -2.03
N GLU A 20 10.65 19.85 -1.09
CA GLU A 20 10.72 20.14 0.34
C GLU A 20 12.14 19.96 0.87
N SER A 21 12.79 18.85 0.53
CA SER A 21 14.17 18.55 0.97
C SER A 21 15.15 19.63 0.46
N ALA A 22 15.01 20.04 -0.81
CA ALA A 22 15.83 21.09 -1.41
C ALA A 22 15.64 22.48 -0.77
N LYS A 23 14.50 22.72 -0.11
CA LYS A 23 14.26 23.96 0.64
C LYS A 23 14.85 23.94 2.04
N LEU A 24 14.94 22.77 2.66
CA LEU A 24 15.35 22.62 4.05
C LEU A 24 16.87 22.56 4.20
N SER A 25 17.58 21.87 3.30
CA SER A 25 19.03 21.73 3.37
C SER A 25 19.63 21.54 1.97
N LYS A 26 20.80 22.16 1.75
CA LYS A 26 21.57 22.02 0.51
C LYS A 26 22.22 20.64 0.40
N GLU A 27 22.35 19.93 1.53
CA GLU A 27 23.00 18.63 1.68
C GLU A 27 21.98 17.48 1.69
N ASP A 28 20.80 17.69 2.29
CA ASP A 28 19.76 16.65 2.42
C ASP A 28 19.24 16.20 1.04
N TYR A 29 18.96 17.14 0.13
CA TYR A 29 18.49 16.78 -1.22
C TYR A 29 19.51 15.93 -2.01
N PRO A 30 20.78 16.34 -2.20
CA PRO A 30 21.77 15.50 -2.88
C PRO A 30 21.97 14.15 -2.21
N SER A 31 21.98 14.09 -0.87
CA SER A 31 22.19 12.84 -0.13
C SER A 31 21.06 11.82 -0.36
N LYS A 32 19.79 12.27 -0.36
CA LYS A 32 18.63 11.41 -0.64
C LYS A 32 18.59 10.95 -2.08
N ILE A 33 18.95 11.83 -3.03
CA ILE A 33 19.06 11.48 -4.44
C ILE A 33 20.11 10.40 -4.63
N GLU A 34 21.27 10.56 -4.01
CA GLU A 34 22.37 9.61 -4.10
C GLU A 34 21.98 8.25 -3.49
N LEU A 35 21.34 8.27 -2.31
CA LEU A 35 20.80 7.08 -1.66
C LEU A 35 19.77 6.36 -2.55
N PHE A 36 18.81 7.11 -3.12
CA PHE A 36 17.79 6.56 -4.02
C PHE A 36 18.42 5.86 -5.22
N LYS A 37 19.35 6.54 -5.91
CA LYS A 37 20.04 6.00 -7.09
C LYS A 37 20.86 4.76 -6.75
N ASN A 38 21.60 4.80 -5.65
CA ASN A 38 22.45 3.68 -5.24
C ASN A 38 21.62 2.46 -4.91
N GLU A 39 20.53 2.60 -4.15
CA GLU A 39 19.65 1.46 -3.85
C GLU A 39 18.94 0.92 -5.09
N VAL A 40 18.48 1.78 -5.99
CA VAL A 40 17.91 1.36 -7.29
C VAL A 40 18.91 0.51 -8.07
N VAL A 41 20.15 0.98 -8.22
CA VAL A 41 21.19 0.26 -8.96
C VAL A 41 21.55 -1.05 -8.26
N ASN A 42 21.65 -1.04 -6.94
CA ASN A 42 21.99 -2.22 -6.14
C ASN A 42 20.92 -3.31 -6.26
N VAL A 43 19.64 -2.98 -6.15
CA VAL A 43 18.55 -3.94 -6.30
C VAL A 43 18.41 -4.40 -7.76
N ALA A 44 18.64 -3.52 -8.74
CA ALA A 44 18.59 -3.91 -10.15
C ALA A 44 19.70 -4.92 -10.52
N LYS A 45 20.89 -4.81 -9.93
CA LYS A 45 21.99 -5.76 -10.14
C LYS A 45 21.71 -7.17 -9.61
N SER A 46 20.76 -7.33 -8.69
CA SER A 46 20.40 -8.65 -8.13
C SER A 46 19.30 -9.38 -8.90
N LEU A 47 18.74 -8.77 -9.95
CA LEU A 47 17.63 -9.37 -10.71
C LEU A 47 18.14 -10.37 -11.75
N ASP A 48 17.41 -11.48 -11.94
CA ASP A 48 17.71 -12.50 -12.95
C ASP A 48 16.81 -12.35 -14.19
N CYS A 49 16.93 -11.21 -14.87
CA CYS A 49 16.10 -10.86 -16.03
C CYS A 49 16.76 -9.85 -16.97
N ASN A 50 16.16 -9.63 -18.15
CA ASN A 50 16.57 -8.53 -19.01
C ASN A 50 15.99 -7.22 -18.48
N LEU A 51 16.86 -6.24 -18.26
CA LEU A 51 16.53 -4.93 -17.73
C LEU A 51 17.19 -3.82 -18.56
N SER A 52 16.42 -2.77 -18.85
CA SER A 52 16.95 -1.49 -19.32
C SER A 52 16.45 -0.38 -18.40
N MET A 53 17.34 0.52 -17.98
CA MET A 53 17.01 1.55 -16.99
C MET A 53 17.62 2.91 -17.37
N ARG A 54 16.87 3.99 -17.14
CA ARG A 54 17.32 5.37 -17.25
C ARG A 54 16.98 6.13 -15.98
N VAL A 55 18.00 6.72 -15.38
CA VAL A 55 17.93 7.39 -14.08
C VAL A 55 18.09 8.89 -14.30
N PHE A 56 17.11 9.68 -13.84
CA PHE A 56 17.01 11.12 -14.03
C PHE A 56 16.80 11.82 -12.70
N SER A 57 17.88 12.20 -12.02
CA SER A 57 17.84 12.84 -10.70
C SER A 57 16.95 12.10 -9.68
N ASP A 58 15.69 12.53 -9.52
CA ASP A 58 14.66 11.99 -8.64
C ASP A 58 13.71 10.98 -9.29
N SER A 59 13.88 10.67 -10.57
CA SER A 59 12.96 9.81 -11.30
C SER A 59 13.66 8.76 -12.16
N ILE A 60 12.98 7.65 -12.44
CA ILE A 60 13.55 6.50 -13.15
C ILE A 60 12.53 5.92 -14.11
N TYR A 61 12.95 5.72 -15.35
CA TYR A 61 12.26 4.87 -16.31
C TYR A 61 12.98 3.53 -16.39
N PHE A 62 12.25 2.42 -16.30
CA PHE A 62 12.84 1.11 -16.47
C PHE A 62 11.92 0.14 -17.23
N GLN A 63 12.55 -0.76 -17.99
CA GLN A 63 11.91 -1.85 -18.71
C GLN A 63 12.43 -3.17 -18.16
N ILE A 64 11.55 -4.15 -18.01
CA ILE A 64 11.87 -5.48 -17.48
C ILE A 64 11.00 -6.56 -18.15
N ASP A 65 11.57 -7.73 -18.43
CA ASP A 65 10.89 -8.83 -19.13
C ASP A 65 10.31 -9.92 -18.20
N SER A 66 10.32 -9.68 -16.89
CA SER A 66 9.78 -10.56 -15.86
C SER A 66 8.99 -9.77 -14.81
N PHE A 67 7.70 -10.06 -14.68
CA PHE A 67 6.86 -9.40 -13.66
C PHE A 67 7.18 -9.88 -12.23
N ASP A 68 7.60 -11.14 -12.07
CA ASP A 68 8.04 -11.67 -10.78
C ASP A 68 9.25 -10.86 -10.26
N GLU A 69 10.26 -10.64 -11.12
CA GLU A 69 11.44 -9.82 -10.81
C GLU A 69 11.09 -8.34 -10.62
N LEU A 70 10.13 -7.81 -11.39
CA LEU A 70 9.60 -6.46 -11.20
C LEU A 70 9.00 -6.28 -9.81
N ALA A 71 8.14 -7.21 -9.41
CA ALA A 71 7.50 -7.16 -8.10
C ALA A 71 8.55 -7.26 -6.99
N PHE A 72 9.53 -8.15 -7.12
CA PHE A 72 10.66 -8.28 -6.20
C PHE A 72 11.46 -6.97 -6.09
N PHE A 73 11.85 -6.38 -7.23
CA PHE A 73 12.58 -5.12 -7.30
C PHE A 73 11.84 -4.01 -6.55
N CYS A 74 10.57 -3.79 -6.88
CA CYS A 74 9.75 -2.74 -6.28
C CYS A 74 9.56 -2.91 -4.78
N ARG A 75 9.28 -4.14 -4.31
CA ARG A 75 9.09 -4.43 -2.88
C ARG A 75 10.37 -4.22 -2.09
N THR A 76 11.49 -4.73 -2.60
CA THR A 76 12.80 -4.59 -1.97
C THR A 76 13.19 -3.12 -1.88
N LEU A 77 12.97 -2.36 -2.95
CA LEU A 77 13.28 -0.94 -2.99
C LEU A 77 12.46 -0.14 -1.96
N MET A 78 11.15 -0.41 -1.84
CA MET A 78 10.31 0.20 -0.79
C MET A 78 10.80 -0.17 0.60
N PHE A 79 11.08 -1.46 0.85
CA PHE A 79 11.49 -1.97 2.16
C PHE A 79 12.81 -1.33 2.63
N LYS A 80 13.75 -1.09 1.72
CA LYS A 80 15.01 -0.40 2.05
C LYS A 80 14.84 1.10 2.23
N LEU A 81 14.12 1.79 1.33
CA LEU A 81 14.12 3.25 1.27
C LEU A 81 13.12 3.92 2.22
N PHE A 82 11.96 3.32 2.47
CA PHE A 82 10.93 3.95 3.30
C PHE A 82 11.34 4.12 4.78
N PRO A 83 12.09 3.19 5.41
CA PRO A 83 12.65 3.43 6.74
C PRO A 83 13.62 4.61 6.80
N MET A 84 14.26 4.94 5.67
CA MET A 84 15.22 6.05 5.53
C MET A 84 14.54 7.37 5.09
N ASP A 85 13.21 7.46 5.22
CA ASP A 85 12.40 8.62 4.80
C ASP A 85 12.55 8.99 3.30
N VAL A 86 12.92 8.03 2.45
CA VAL A 86 12.95 8.16 0.99
C VAL A 86 11.73 7.48 0.40
N PHE A 87 10.69 8.26 0.16
CA PHE A 87 9.44 7.77 -0.42
C PHE A 87 9.40 8.02 -1.93
N PHE A 88 8.70 7.17 -2.64
CA PHE A 88 8.47 7.33 -4.07
C PHE A 88 7.07 6.81 -4.42
N LYS A 89 6.63 7.20 -5.61
CA LYS A 89 5.45 6.63 -6.25
C LYS A 89 5.83 6.17 -7.64
N GLY A 90 5.08 5.21 -8.17
CA GLY A 90 5.33 4.74 -9.53
C GLY A 90 4.08 4.33 -10.27
N ALA A 91 4.25 4.10 -11.56
CA ALA A 91 3.24 3.50 -12.42
C ALA A 91 3.87 2.40 -13.28
N ILE A 92 3.13 1.33 -13.50
CA ILE A 92 3.56 0.12 -14.20
C ILE A 92 2.60 -0.11 -15.36
N SER A 93 3.13 -0.36 -16.55
CA SER A 93 2.32 -0.80 -17.69
C SER A 93 3.06 -1.75 -18.63
N SER A 94 2.32 -2.58 -19.37
CA SER A 94 2.92 -3.44 -20.39
C SER A 94 3.42 -2.58 -21.56
N GLY A 95 4.63 -2.83 -22.04
CA GLY A 95 5.19 -2.12 -23.19
C GLY A 95 6.70 -2.15 -23.21
N GLU A 96 7.27 -1.31 -24.07
CA GLU A 96 8.72 -1.14 -24.21
C GLU A 96 9.08 0.34 -24.01
N LEU A 97 10.27 0.62 -23.50
CA LEU A 97 10.74 2.01 -23.37
C LEU A 97 10.94 2.67 -24.73
N ASP A 98 11.35 1.89 -25.73
CA ASP A 98 11.64 2.33 -27.11
C ASP A 98 12.45 3.65 -27.09
N GLU A 99 13.62 3.58 -26.47
CA GLU A 99 14.44 4.76 -26.26
C GLU A 99 15.21 5.15 -27.52
N SER A 100 15.03 6.41 -27.91
CA SER A 100 15.82 7.05 -28.95
C SER A 100 16.81 8.04 -28.32
N PRO A 101 18.11 7.72 -28.25
CA PRO A 101 19.10 8.63 -27.68
C PRO A 101 19.27 9.87 -28.57
N ILE A 102 19.34 11.03 -27.92
CA ILE A 102 19.64 12.31 -28.55
C ILE A 102 21.08 12.64 -28.18
N SER A 103 22.00 12.64 -29.14
CA SER A 103 23.37 13.07 -28.91
C SER A 103 23.89 13.95 -30.05
N THR A 104 24.21 15.20 -29.72
CA THR A 104 24.84 16.14 -30.64
C THR A 104 26.12 16.68 -30.02
N LYS A 105 27.26 16.39 -30.66
CA LYS A 105 28.56 16.96 -30.30
C LYS A 105 29.07 17.82 -31.45
N LYS A 106 29.20 19.12 -31.23
CA LYS A 106 29.67 20.09 -32.24
C LYS A 106 30.66 21.05 -31.61
N GLN A 107 31.71 21.42 -32.33
CA GLN A 107 32.58 22.54 -31.97
C GLN A 107 32.10 23.79 -32.71
N THR A 108 31.97 24.92 -32.02
CA THR A 108 31.61 26.19 -32.64
C THR A 108 32.81 26.78 -33.37
N GLU A 109 32.56 27.69 -34.31
CA GLU A 109 33.61 28.45 -35.00
C GLU A 109 34.48 29.26 -34.03
N SER A 110 33.90 29.68 -32.90
CA SER A 110 34.57 30.34 -31.78
C SER A 110 35.31 29.40 -30.82
N GLY A 111 35.39 28.10 -31.12
CA GLY A 111 36.16 27.11 -30.35
C GLY A 111 35.44 26.46 -29.17
N TYR A 112 34.19 26.82 -28.87
CA TYR A 112 33.41 26.22 -27.78
C TYR A 112 32.90 24.82 -28.15
N SER A 113 32.83 23.90 -27.19
CA SER A 113 32.23 22.58 -27.38
C SER A 113 30.76 22.58 -26.96
N ILE A 114 29.87 22.28 -27.90
CA ILE A 114 28.46 21.97 -27.66
C ILE A 114 28.33 20.45 -27.52
N ASN A 115 27.83 19.98 -26.38
CA ASN A 115 27.57 18.57 -26.10
C ASN A 115 26.16 18.42 -25.53
N ILE A 116 25.19 18.13 -26.39
CA ILE A 116 23.80 17.92 -26.02
C ILE A 116 23.58 16.42 -25.92
N LYS A 117 23.08 15.96 -24.77
CA LYS A 117 22.69 14.58 -24.51
C LYS A 117 21.28 14.55 -23.97
N GLY A 118 20.49 13.59 -24.40
CA GLY A 118 19.14 13.34 -23.90
C GLY A 118 18.60 12.01 -24.40
N SER A 119 17.37 11.73 -24.01
CA SER A 119 16.64 10.53 -24.43
C SER A 119 15.20 10.92 -24.75
N ALA A 120 14.67 10.39 -25.84
CA ALA A 120 13.24 10.38 -26.11
C ALA A 120 12.72 8.96 -25.92
N PHE A 121 11.47 8.83 -25.49
CA PHE A 121 10.81 7.54 -25.27
C PHE A 121 9.65 7.36 -26.23
N GLY A 122 9.39 6.10 -26.59
CA GLY A 122 8.29 5.75 -27.48
C GLY A 122 6.90 5.86 -26.82
N PRO A 123 5.83 5.61 -27.60
CA PRO A 123 4.45 5.83 -27.18
C PRO A 123 4.02 4.95 -26.00
N SER A 124 4.64 3.78 -25.82
CA SER A 124 4.38 2.85 -24.72
C SER A 124 4.73 3.41 -23.33
N VAL A 125 5.49 4.51 -23.26
CA VAL A 125 5.85 5.18 -22.00
C VAL A 125 4.77 6.18 -21.55
N VAL A 126 3.90 6.62 -22.45
CA VAL A 126 2.83 7.60 -22.14
C VAL A 126 1.90 7.13 -21.01
N PRO A 127 1.41 5.87 -20.97
CA PRO A 127 0.56 5.39 -19.89
C PRO A 127 1.23 5.45 -18.51
N VAL A 128 2.52 5.09 -18.40
CA VAL A 128 3.22 5.15 -17.11
C VAL A 128 3.52 6.59 -16.69
N HIS A 129 3.84 7.47 -17.63
CA HIS A 129 4.03 8.89 -17.34
C HIS A 129 2.74 9.51 -16.79
N PHE A 130 1.63 9.31 -17.49
CA PHE A 130 0.34 9.82 -17.08
C PHE A 130 -0.17 9.18 -15.78
N GLY A 131 0.01 7.86 -15.64
CA GLY A 131 -0.37 7.12 -14.44
C GLY A 131 0.36 7.60 -13.19
N GLN A 132 1.68 7.85 -13.29
CA GLN A 132 2.46 8.39 -12.18
C GLN A 132 2.00 9.82 -11.83
N GLU A 133 1.71 10.67 -12.81
CA GLU A 133 1.22 12.02 -12.59
C GLU A 133 -0.14 12.03 -11.88
N GLN A 134 -1.06 11.17 -12.33
CA GLN A 134 -2.40 11.04 -11.74
C GLN A 134 -2.37 10.43 -10.35
N PHE A 135 -1.47 9.49 -10.10
CA PHE A 135 -1.36 8.83 -8.80
C PHE A 135 -0.83 9.81 -7.75
N LYS A 136 -1.62 9.98 -6.68
CA LYS A 136 -1.28 10.90 -5.58
C LYS A 136 -0.82 10.17 -4.32
N GLY A 137 -0.75 8.83 -4.32
CA GLY A 137 -0.29 8.04 -3.19
C GLY A 137 1.21 7.74 -3.21
N ILE A 138 1.66 6.94 -2.25
CA ILE A 138 2.90 6.15 -2.34
C ILE A 138 2.56 4.71 -2.75
N GLY A 139 3.49 4.02 -3.40
CA GLY A 139 3.26 2.69 -4.01
C GLY A 139 3.17 2.76 -5.54
N PHE A 140 2.40 1.85 -6.15
CA PHE A 140 2.38 1.68 -7.61
C PHE A 140 0.96 1.72 -8.17
N LEU A 141 0.76 2.48 -9.24
CA LEU A 141 -0.42 2.38 -10.07
C LEU A 141 -0.16 1.39 -11.21
N PHE A 142 -0.83 0.24 -11.18
CA PHE A 142 -0.77 -0.73 -12.27
C PHE A 142 -1.84 -0.45 -13.31
N ASP A 143 -1.40 -0.22 -14.55
CA ASP A 143 -2.24 -0.17 -15.75
C ASP A 143 -1.85 -1.36 -16.64
N PRO A 144 -2.76 -2.34 -16.89
CA PRO A 144 -2.42 -3.47 -17.74
C PRO A 144 -1.96 -3.06 -19.15
N GLY A 145 -2.31 -1.87 -19.65
CA GLY A 145 -1.98 -1.48 -21.02
C GLY A 145 -2.68 -2.33 -22.07
N GLN A 146 -2.40 -2.06 -23.35
CA GLN A 146 -3.10 -2.70 -24.47
C GLN A 146 -2.60 -4.11 -24.78
N ASN A 147 -1.37 -4.45 -24.36
CA ASN A 147 -0.73 -5.71 -24.71
C ASN A 147 -0.92 -6.83 -23.66
N THR A 148 -1.41 -6.49 -22.45
CA THR A 148 -1.65 -7.50 -21.41
C THR A 148 -2.86 -8.35 -21.75
N THR A 149 -2.64 -9.65 -21.97
CA THR A 149 -3.75 -10.57 -22.20
C THR A 149 -4.61 -10.73 -20.94
N ARG A 150 -5.89 -11.09 -21.11
CA ARG A 150 -6.77 -11.37 -19.97
C ARG A 150 -6.19 -12.44 -19.03
N LYS A 151 -5.59 -13.48 -19.61
CA LYS A 151 -4.94 -14.57 -18.87
C LYS A 151 -3.75 -14.06 -18.04
N THR A 152 -2.90 -13.21 -18.62
CA THR A 152 -1.79 -12.59 -17.91
C THR A 152 -2.31 -11.76 -16.75
N LEU A 153 -3.30 -10.89 -16.99
CA LEU A 153 -3.92 -10.07 -15.95
C LEU A 153 -4.47 -10.92 -14.79
N ASP A 154 -5.20 -12.00 -15.09
CA ASP A 154 -5.76 -12.88 -14.05
C ASP A 154 -4.64 -13.53 -13.20
N ILE A 155 -3.51 -13.92 -13.80
CA ILE A 155 -2.34 -14.42 -13.07
C ILE A 155 -1.76 -13.33 -12.16
N LEU A 156 -1.59 -12.12 -12.68
CA LEU A 156 -1.05 -10.99 -11.92
C LEU A 156 -1.96 -10.60 -10.75
N LEU A 157 -3.28 -10.59 -10.95
CA LEU A 157 -4.28 -10.30 -9.93
C LEU A 157 -4.28 -11.31 -8.77
N VAL A 158 -3.88 -12.55 -9.03
CA VAL A 158 -3.77 -13.59 -8.00
C VAL A 158 -2.45 -13.52 -7.27
N ARG A 159 -1.35 -13.28 -7.99
CA ARG A 159 0.02 -13.45 -7.44
C ARG A 159 0.65 -12.15 -6.96
N HIS A 160 0.48 -11.06 -7.71
CA HIS A 160 1.31 -9.87 -7.55
C HIS A 160 0.55 -8.59 -7.33
N LEU A 161 -0.75 -8.53 -7.61
CA LEU A 161 -1.54 -7.31 -7.52
C LEU A 161 -2.61 -7.41 -6.44
N VAL A 162 -2.89 -6.28 -5.81
CA VAL A 162 -3.99 -6.11 -4.87
C VAL A 162 -4.78 -4.86 -5.20
N ARG A 163 -6.07 -4.87 -4.86
CA ARG A 163 -6.87 -3.64 -4.89
C ARG A 163 -6.46 -2.74 -3.72
N SER A 164 -6.24 -1.48 -4.03
CA SER A 164 -6.02 -0.43 -3.04
C SER A 164 -6.82 0.81 -3.42
N ALA A 165 -6.81 1.83 -2.57
CA ALA A 165 -7.45 3.10 -2.86
C ALA A 165 -6.62 4.26 -2.33
N PHE A 166 -6.60 5.35 -3.08
CA PHE A 166 -6.06 6.61 -2.59
C PHE A 166 -7.16 7.67 -2.49
N PRO A 167 -7.10 8.56 -1.49
CA PRO A 167 -8.10 9.58 -1.32
C PRO A 167 -7.83 10.79 -2.21
N VAL A 168 -8.87 11.24 -2.91
CA VAL A 168 -8.91 12.46 -3.72
C VAL A 168 -9.82 13.47 -3.02
N ALA A 169 -9.41 14.73 -2.96
CA ALA A 169 -10.29 15.79 -2.48
C ALA A 169 -11.43 15.97 -3.49
N ASN A 170 -12.66 15.63 -3.10
CA ASN A 170 -13.85 15.98 -3.87
C ASN A 170 -14.26 17.44 -3.55
N ASN A 171 -14.22 17.82 -2.27
CA ASN A 171 -14.32 19.21 -1.83
C ASN A 171 -13.53 19.43 -0.52
N ARG A 172 -13.63 20.62 0.09
CA ARG A 172 -12.91 20.94 1.35
C ARG A 172 -13.24 19.97 2.50
N LEU A 173 -14.44 19.39 2.50
CA LEU A 173 -14.97 18.59 3.61
C LEU A 173 -14.89 17.08 3.35
N THR A 174 -15.09 16.62 2.12
CA THR A 174 -15.18 15.19 1.81
C THR A 174 -13.99 14.66 1.01
N LEU A 175 -13.67 13.39 1.25
CA LEU A 175 -12.73 12.62 0.44
C LEU A 175 -13.52 11.64 -0.43
N GLU A 176 -13.07 11.48 -1.66
CA GLU A 176 -13.51 10.39 -2.53
C GLU A 176 -12.35 9.40 -2.69
N TRP A 177 -12.63 8.11 -2.57
CA TRP A 177 -11.61 7.08 -2.61
C TRP A 177 -11.54 6.47 -4.00
N GLN A 178 -10.46 6.77 -4.72
CA GLN A 178 -10.22 6.26 -6.06
C GLN A 178 -9.61 4.86 -5.97
N PRO A 179 -10.30 3.81 -6.45
CA PRO A 179 -9.76 2.46 -6.45
C PRO A 179 -8.69 2.31 -7.54
N TYR A 180 -7.67 1.50 -7.27
CA TYR A 180 -6.61 1.15 -8.23
C TYR A 180 -6.03 -0.24 -7.91
N PHE A 181 -5.16 -0.74 -8.78
CA PHE A 181 -4.35 -1.93 -8.51
C PHE A 181 -2.94 -1.52 -8.14
N ASP A 182 -2.46 -2.03 -7.02
CA ASP A 182 -1.10 -1.85 -6.50
C ASP A 182 -0.36 -3.19 -6.50
N LEU A 183 0.96 -3.13 -6.36
CA LEU A 183 1.75 -4.32 -6.09
C LEU A 183 1.40 -4.85 -4.69
N LYS A 184 1.00 -6.11 -4.63
CA LYS A 184 0.91 -6.88 -3.38
C LYS A 184 2.25 -6.76 -2.67
N PHE A 185 2.22 -6.50 -1.37
CA PHE A 185 3.41 -6.37 -0.54
C PHE A 185 3.44 -7.50 0.49
N ASP A 186 4.30 -8.49 0.24
CA ASP A 186 4.47 -9.67 1.09
C ASP A 186 5.95 -10.05 1.28
N PRO A 187 6.85 -9.13 1.68
CA PRO A 187 8.20 -9.54 2.06
C PRO A 187 8.16 -10.46 3.28
N PRO A 188 9.09 -11.44 3.38
CA PRO A 188 9.17 -12.39 4.48
C PRO A 188 9.05 -11.76 5.87
N ALA A 189 9.71 -10.61 6.08
CA ALA A 189 9.69 -9.85 7.34
C ALA A 189 8.31 -9.30 7.75
N THR A 190 7.33 -9.28 6.84
CA THR A 190 5.96 -8.78 7.12
C THR A 190 4.87 -9.85 6.93
N SER A 191 5.22 -11.00 6.36
CA SER A 191 4.27 -12.08 6.06
C SER A 191 4.01 -13.03 7.23
N ASN A 192 4.89 -13.00 8.24
CA ASN A 192 4.77 -13.86 9.42
C ASN A 192 3.60 -13.39 10.31
N LEU A 193 2.87 -14.37 10.84
CA LEU A 193 1.84 -14.12 11.84
C LEU A 193 2.49 -13.96 13.20
N VAL A 194 1.95 -13.04 13.99
CA VAL A 194 2.36 -12.87 15.38
C VAL A 194 1.51 -13.81 16.25
N GLU A 195 2.17 -14.79 16.85
CA GLU A 195 1.60 -15.69 17.85
C GLU A 195 1.65 -15.00 19.22
N SER A 196 0.53 -15.02 19.98
CA SER A 196 0.29 -14.07 21.08
C SER A 196 1.13 -14.24 22.33
N GLU A 197 1.87 -15.35 22.47
CA GLU A 197 2.48 -15.75 23.75
C GLU A 197 4.02 -15.67 23.75
N ASP A 198 4.68 -15.73 22.58
CA ASP A 198 6.15 -15.69 22.45
C ASP A 198 6.59 -14.60 21.44
N PHE A 199 6.01 -13.40 21.55
CA PHE A 199 6.42 -12.27 20.70
C PHE A 199 7.78 -11.73 21.16
N GLU A 200 8.86 -12.33 20.65
CA GLU A 200 10.18 -11.69 20.67
C GLU A 200 10.20 -10.61 19.59
N GLN A 201 10.27 -9.34 20.04
CA GLN A 201 10.18 -8.18 19.16
C GLN A 201 11.27 -8.18 18.08
N ASP A 202 12.39 -8.83 18.35
CA ASP A 202 13.57 -8.92 17.49
C ASP A 202 13.26 -9.65 16.15
N ASP A 203 12.36 -10.64 16.15
CA ASP A 203 12.00 -11.40 14.94
C ASP A 203 11.21 -10.59 13.90
N PHE A 204 10.63 -9.48 14.32
CA PHE A 204 9.75 -8.64 13.49
C PHE A 204 10.20 -7.18 13.41
N GLU A 205 11.38 -6.86 13.98
CA GLU A 205 11.83 -5.47 14.17
C GLU A 205 11.81 -4.70 12.85
N GLU A 206 12.40 -5.26 11.79
CA GLU A 206 12.47 -4.61 10.48
C GLU A 206 11.09 -4.30 9.90
N GLY A 207 10.16 -5.25 10.00
CA GLY A 207 8.79 -5.09 9.51
C GLY A 207 8.01 -4.04 10.31
N ILE A 208 8.23 -3.97 11.63
CA ILE A 208 7.61 -2.96 12.50
C ILE A 208 8.15 -1.58 12.14
N VAL A 209 9.48 -1.44 12.05
CA VAL A 209 10.15 -0.19 11.70
C VAL A 209 9.67 0.30 10.34
N PHE A 210 9.54 -0.58 9.35
CA PHE A 210 9.02 -0.26 8.02
C PHE A 210 7.59 0.31 8.06
N ILE A 211 6.64 -0.36 8.73
CA ILE A 211 5.25 0.13 8.79
C ILE A 211 5.18 1.42 9.61
N GLN A 212 5.94 1.50 10.70
CA GLN A 212 6.01 2.69 11.53
C GLN A 212 6.60 3.88 10.77
N SER A 213 7.61 3.70 9.92
CA SER A 213 8.19 4.82 9.15
C SER A 213 7.14 5.47 8.23
N ILE A 214 6.30 4.66 7.58
CA ILE A 214 5.17 5.15 6.77
C ILE A 214 4.17 5.94 7.62
N VAL A 215 3.80 5.41 8.79
CA VAL A 215 2.89 6.10 9.72
C VAL A 215 3.50 7.41 10.20
N GLN A 216 4.76 7.41 10.62
CA GLN A 216 5.42 8.61 11.12
C GLN A 216 5.54 9.67 10.01
N ALA A 217 5.85 9.27 8.78
CA ALA A 217 5.84 10.16 7.63
C ALA A 217 4.46 10.77 7.39
N ALA A 218 3.39 9.97 7.49
CA ALA A 218 2.02 10.44 7.39
C ALA A 218 1.67 11.47 8.48
N LEU A 219 2.07 11.22 9.73
CA LEU A 219 1.84 12.13 10.86
C LEU A 219 2.65 13.43 10.75
N ARG A 220 3.89 13.37 10.27
CA ARG A 220 4.69 14.57 9.99
C ARG A 220 4.06 15.38 8.86
N ALA A 221 3.57 14.73 7.82
CA ALA A 221 2.85 15.37 6.72
C ALA A 221 1.55 16.01 7.21
N GLU A 222 0.80 15.38 8.11
CA GLU A 222 -0.43 15.93 8.70
C GLU A 222 -0.16 17.25 9.44
N ARG A 223 0.96 17.33 10.17
CA ARG A 223 1.37 18.53 10.90
C ARG A 223 1.81 19.67 9.98
N SER A 224 2.43 19.36 8.84
CA SER A 224 2.94 20.37 7.91
C SER A 224 1.86 20.85 6.94
N LYS A 225 1.16 19.93 6.27
CA LYS A 225 0.08 20.19 5.34
C LYS A 225 -0.92 19.02 5.40
N LYS A 226 -2.07 19.25 6.03
CA LYS A 226 -3.12 18.24 6.27
C LYS A 226 -3.53 17.42 5.03
N ASP A 227 -3.45 17.99 3.83
CA ASP A 227 -3.80 17.28 2.60
C ASP A 227 -2.71 16.34 2.07
N LEU A 228 -1.48 16.35 2.62
CA LEU A 228 -0.38 15.49 2.18
C LEU A 228 -0.33 14.15 2.93
N SER A 229 -0.77 14.11 4.18
CA SER A 229 -0.79 12.88 5.02
C SER A 229 -1.59 11.75 4.40
N ARG A 230 -2.67 12.10 3.69
CA ARG A 230 -3.56 11.15 3.01
C ARG A 230 -2.87 10.33 1.92
N TYR A 231 -1.73 10.79 1.40
CA TYR A 231 -0.96 10.09 0.36
C TYR A 231 -0.30 8.82 0.89
N TYR A 232 -0.05 8.73 2.19
CA TYR A 232 0.50 7.55 2.84
C TYR A 232 -0.58 6.49 3.13
N LEU A 233 -1.86 6.89 3.18
CA LEU A 233 -2.97 5.97 3.42
C LEU A 233 -3.12 4.94 2.30
N SER A 234 -2.76 5.30 1.06
CA SER A 234 -2.87 4.39 -0.09
C SER A 234 -2.07 3.11 0.12
N PHE A 235 -0.83 3.24 0.58
CA PHE A 235 0.02 2.08 0.77
C PHE A 235 -0.28 1.34 2.08
N LEU A 236 -0.78 2.01 3.11
CA LEU A 236 -1.33 1.33 4.29
C LEU A 236 -2.54 0.45 3.90
N HIS A 237 -3.40 0.90 2.97
CA HIS A 237 -4.44 0.04 2.38
C HIS A 237 -3.84 -1.15 1.62
N THR A 238 -2.77 -0.94 0.85
CA THR A 238 -2.03 -2.00 0.14
C THR A 238 -1.48 -3.04 1.12
N LEU A 239 -0.89 -2.63 2.25
CA LEU A 239 -0.39 -3.53 3.29
C LEU A 239 -1.52 -4.35 3.93
N ILE A 240 -2.63 -3.71 4.30
CA ILE A 240 -3.81 -4.40 4.84
C ILE A 240 -4.36 -5.42 3.85
N ARG A 241 -4.39 -5.08 2.55
CA ARG A 241 -4.91 -6.00 1.53
C ARG A 241 -3.97 -7.17 1.26
N SER A 242 -2.66 -6.94 1.36
CA SER A 242 -1.63 -7.95 1.09
C SER A 242 -1.47 -8.94 2.24
N ALA A 243 -1.80 -8.53 3.46
CA ALA A 243 -1.73 -9.35 4.66
C ALA A 243 -2.82 -10.44 4.72
N ASP A 244 -2.46 -11.55 5.36
CA ASP A 244 -3.34 -12.69 5.61
C ASP A 244 -4.04 -12.56 6.97
N PHE A 245 -5.37 -12.39 6.96
CA PHE A 245 -6.17 -12.32 8.18
C PHE A 245 -6.90 -13.64 8.47
N ARG A 246 -6.69 -14.71 7.68
CA ARG A 246 -7.45 -15.97 7.78
C ARG A 246 -7.31 -16.68 9.12
N LYS A 247 -6.18 -16.49 9.81
CA LYS A 247 -5.89 -17.14 11.10
C LYS A 247 -6.13 -16.26 12.33
N ILE A 248 -6.40 -14.95 12.15
CA ILE A 248 -6.61 -14.05 13.28
C ILE A 248 -7.73 -14.52 14.21
N ASP A 249 -7.49 -14.43 15.50
CA ASP A 249 -8.43 -14.82 16.54
C ASP A 249 -8.40 -13.88 17.75
N TYR A 250 -9.39 -14.02 18.63
CA TYR A 250 -9.46 -13.34 19.92
C TYR A 250 -9.87 -14.34 21.00
N PHE A 251 -8.94 -14.62 21.92
CA PHE A 251 -9.11 -15.62 22.97
C PHE A 251 -8.45 -15.13 24.27
N GLU A 252 -9.12 -15.35 25.40
CA GLU A 252 -8.67 -14.91 26.73
C GLU A 252 -8.26 -13.44 26.76
N ASP A 253 -9.14 -12.58 26.23
CA ASP A 253 -8.96 -11.15 26.12
C ASP A 253 -7.73 -10.65 25.32
N ASN A 254 -7.14 -11.54 24.52
CA ASN A 254 -5.97 -11.24 23.71
C ASN A 254 -6.22 -11.57 22.24
N TRP A 255 -5.73 -10.69 21.37
CA TRP A 255 -5.63 -10.97 19.95
C TRP A 255 -4.53 -12.01 19.71
N ARG A 256 -4.74 -12.91 18.76
CA ARG A 256 -3.76 -13.96 18.40
C ARG A 256 -3.70 -14.15 16.88
N ASN A 257 -2.59 -14.67 16.37
CA ASN A 257 -2.41 -15.06 14.96
C ASN A 257 -2.73 -13.93 13.97
N PHE A 258 -2.34 -12.70 14.30
CA PHE A 258 -2.61 -11.52 13.48
C PHE A 258 -1.41 -11.16 12.61
N PRO A 259 -1.64 -10.54 11.43
CA PRO A 259 -0.54 -10.04 10.61
C PRO A 259 0.11 -8.79 11.24
N LEU A 260 1.36 -8.52 10.89
CA LEU A 260 2.13 -7.41 11.47
C LEU A 260 1.47 -6.03 11.26
N VAL A 261 0.82 -5.81 10.12
CA VAL A 261 0.06 -4.57 9.86
C VAL A 261 -1.09 -4.37 10.86
N PHE A 262 -1.73 -5.44 11.32
CA PHE A 262 -2.76 -5.35 12.36
C PHE A 262 -2.14 -4.94 13.70
N PHE A 263 -1.01 -5.55 14.06
CA PHE A 263 -0.28 -5.19 15.28
C PHE A 263 0.05 -3.70 15.31
N VAL A 264 0.73 -3.20 14.28
CA VAL A 264 1.20 -1.82 14.22
C VAL A 264 0.03 -0.83 14.18
N LEU A 265 -1.00 -1.07 13.36
CA LEU A 265 -2.07 -0.08 13.17
C LEU A 265 -3.17 -0.16 14.25
N HIS A 266 -3.47 -1.35 14.78
CA HIS A 266 -4.60 -1.58 15.70
C HIS A 266 -4.17 -1.70 17.17
N LEU A 267 -3.08 -2.40 17.44
CA LEU A 267 -2.67 -2.76 18.81
C LEU A 267 -1.73 -1.72 19.45
N LEU A 268 -0.85 -1.07 18.68
CA LEU A 268 0.02 -0.01 19.21
C LEU A 268 -0.77 1.29 19.49
N PRO A 269 -0.98 1.68 20.77
CA PRO A 269 -1.91 2.77 21.10
C PRO A 269 -1.48 4.14 20.56
N GLY A 270 -0.17 4.42 20.54
CA GLY A 270 0.39 5.67 20.02
C GLY A 270 0.17 5.83 18.52
N VAL A 271 0.37 4.75 17.75
CA VAL A 271 0.11 4.71 16.30
C VAL A 271 -1.37 4.91 16.03
N ARG A 272 -2.25 4.15 16.71
CA ARG A 272 -3.70 4.24 16.51
C ARG A 272 -4.23 5.66 16.72
N LYS A 273 -3.84 6.28 17.83
CA LYS A 273 -4.26 7.65 18.15
C LYS A 273 -3.79 8.64 17.06
N GLY A 274 -2.57 8.48 16.56
CA GLY A 274 -2.04 9.31 15.48
C GLY A 274 -2.82 9.14 14.17
N ILE A 275 -3.04 7.90 13.73
CA ILE A 275 -3.74 7.62 12.46
C ILE A 275 -5.15 8.22 12.45
N LEU A 276 -5.87 8.14 13.56
CA LEU A 276 -7.23 8.71 13.68
C LEU A 276 -7.25 10.26 13.66
N GLN A 277 -6.09 10.93 13.69
CA GLN A 277 -5.98 12.37 13.44
C GLN A 277 -5.88 12.69 11.95
N ILE A 278 -5.45 11.74 11.12
CA ILE A 278 -5.31 11.91 9.67
C ILE A 278 -6.69 11.87 9.04
N LYS A 279 -7.01 12.83 8.18
CA LYS A 279 -8.29 12.87 7.46
C LYS A 279 -8.42 11.61 6.59
N GLY A 280 -9.40 10.75 6.93
CA GLY A 280 -9.64 9.48 6.24
C GLY A 280 -8.91 8.29 6.86
N GLY A 281 -8.09 8.47 7.90
CA GLY A 281 -7.37 7.36 8.55
C GLY A 281 -8.30 6.27 9.12
N GLU A 282 -9.56 6.60 9.39
CA GLU A 282 -10.59 5.66 9.83
C GLU A 282 -10.85 4.54 8.82
N THR A 283 -10.63 4.78 7.52
CA THR A 283 -10.85 3.76 6.48
C THR A 283 -9.87 2.60 6.60
N LEU A 284 -8.70 2.79 7.22
CA LEU A 284 -7.76 1.70 7.50
C LEU A 284 -8.38 0.69 8.46
N TYR A 285 -9.07 1.16 9.51
CA TYR A 285 -9.73 0.29 10.47
C TYR A 285 -10.97 -0.38 9.90
N LEU A 286 -11.72 0.32 9.03
CA LEU A 286 -12.80 -0.30 8.26
C LEU A 286 -12.27 -1.39 7.32
N HIS A 287 -11.12 -1.16 6.69
CA HIS A 287 -10.47 -2.14 5.83
C HIS A 287 -10.00 -3.36 6.61
N ILE A 288 -9.37 -3.17 7.77
CA ILE A 288 -9.03 -4.26 8.70
C ILE A 288 -10.29 -5.05 9.07
N ALA A 289 -11.38 -4.36 9.42
CA ALA A 289 -12.63 -5.01 9.79
C ALA A 289 -13.22 -5.81 8.63
N GLU A 290 -13.22 -5.27 7.42
CA GLU A 290 -13.63 -5.98 6.21
C GLU A 290 -12.78 -7.24 6.01
N ARG A 291 -11.46 -7.16 6.12
CA ARG A 291 -10.58 -8.33 5.99
C ARG A 291 -10.89 -9.40 7.04
N ILE A 292 -11.05 -9.02 8.31
CA ILE A 292 -11.39 -9.97 9.39
C ILE A 292 -12.76 -10.61 9.14
N LEU A 293 -13.76 -9.84 8.74
CA LEU A 293 -15.15 -10.30 8.67
C LEU A 293 -15.51 -11.07 7.40
N SER A 294 -14.87 -10.75 6.26
CA SER A 294 -15.22 -11.30 4.94
C SER A 294 -14.20 -12.27 4.36
N GLU A 295 -12.99 -12.36 4.92
CA GLU A 295 -12.01 -13.31 4.42
C GLU A 295 -12.37 -14.76 4.82
N PRO A 296 -12.39 -15.71 3.87
CA PRO A 296 -12.67 -17.11 4.17
C PRO A 296 -11.62 -17.71 5.09
N ARG A 297 -12.06 -18.33 6.19
CA ARG A 297 -11.20 -19.08 7.11
C ARG A 297 -10.69 -20.36 6.43
N ILE A 298 -9.77 -21.08 7.08
CA ILE A 298 -9.24 -22.36 6.56
C ILE A 298 -10.37 -23.38 6.26
N GLY A 299 -11.50 -23.28 6.98
CA GLY A 299 -12.73 -24.06 6.72
C GLY A 299 -13.72 -23.45 5.71
N GLY A 300 -13.34 -22.39 4.99
CA GLY A 300 -14.16 -21.74 3.95
C GLY A 300 -15.25 -20.78 4.45
N GLN A 301 -15.63 -20.85 5.73
CA GLN A 301 -16.62 -19.93 6.32
C GLN A 301 -16.02 -18.55 6.60
N VAL A 302 -16.86 -17.51 6.53
CA VAL A 302 -16.51 -16.13 6.88
C VAL A 302 -17.10 -15.79 8.25
N ILE A 303 -16.42 -14.95 9.04
CA ILE A 303 -16.83 -14.66 10.44
C ILE A 303 -18.24 -14.11 10.52
N ARG A 304 -18.63 -13.22 9.60
CA ARG A 304 -19.98 -12.62 9.62
C ARG A 304 -21.12 -13.63 9.44
N LYS A 305 -20.81 -14.85 8.99
CA LYS A 305 -21.76 -15.96 8.82
C LYS A 305 -21.58 -17.07 9.87
N ASP A 306 -20.60 -16.95 10.76
CA ASP A 306 -20.25 -17.99 11.74
C ASP A 306 -20.66 -17.54 13.15
N SER A 307 -21.76 -18.10 13.66
CA SER A 307 -22.26 -17.80 15.01
C SER A 307 -21.30 -18.23 16.12
N LYS A 308 -20.38 -19.18 15.87
CA LYS A 308 -19.41 -19.65 16.86
C LYS A 308 -18.29 -18.62 17.10
N ARG A 309 -18.08 -17.69 16.17
CA ARG A 309 -17.07 -16.62 16.26
C ARG A 309 -17.66 -15.26 16.64
N SER A 310 -18.80 -15.28 17.34
CA SER A 310 -19.48 -14.07 17.80
C SER A 310 -18.60 -13.21 18.69
N PHE A 311 -17.76 -13.79 19.54
CA PHE A 311 -16.87 -13.04 20.44
C PHE A 311 -15.83 -12.20 19.69
N LEU A 312 -15.14 -12.78 18.70
CA LEU A 312 -14.18 -12.08 17.85
C LEU A 312 -14.85 -10.91 17.10
N ALA A 313 -16.03 -11.16 16.53
CA ALA A 313 -16.81 -10.12 15.87
C ALA A 313 -17.25 -9.00 16.84
N GLN A 314 -17.79 -9.36 18.01
CA GLN A 314 -18.20 -8.42 19.06
C GLN A 314 -17.02 -7.58 19.56
N LYS A 315 -15.85 -8.20 19.75
CA LYS A 315 -14.63 -7.50 20.14
C LYS A 315 -14.21 -6.47 19.09
N LEU A 316 -14.19 -6.86 17.82
CA LEU A 316 -13.87 -5.96 16.72
C LEU A 316 -14.84 -4.77 16.66
N VAL A 317 -16.15 -5.04 16.76
CA VAL A 317 -17.19 -3.99 16.74
C VAL A 317 -17.07 -3.08 17.96
N SER A 318 -16.80 -3.64 19.14
CA SER A 318 -16.51 -2.88 20.36
C SER A 318 -15.32 -1.93 20.17
N ASP A 319 -14.23 -2.42 19.56
CA ASP A 319 -13.05 -1.60 19.28
C ASP A 319 -13.39 -0.46 18.30
N LEU A 320 -14.15 -0.73 17.24
CA LEU A 320 -14.57 0.29 16.28
C LEU A 320 -15.48 1.35 16.94
N SER A 321 -16.44 0.94 17.76
CA SER A 321 -17.38 1.83 18.45
C SER A 321 -16.67 2.69 19.51
N ARG A 322 -15.80 2.08 20.32
CA ARG A 322 -14.99 2.77 21.34
C ARG A 322 -14.09 3.87 20.75
N ASN A 323 -13.57 3.65 19.54
CA ASN A 323 -12.77 4.64 18.81
C ASN A 323 -13.62 5.60 17.96
N ARG A 324 -14.96 5.53 18.06
CA ARG A 324 -15.92 6.35 17.30
C ARG A 324 -15.72 6.28 15.78
N ILE A 325 -15.27 5.13 15.28
CA ILE A 325 -15.05 4.93 13.84
C ILE A 325 -16.41 4.79 13.16
N ILE A 326 -17.23 3.83 13.59
CA ILE A 326 -18.51 3.49 12.95
C ILE A 326 -19.64 4.52 13.18
N GLN A 327 -19.43 5.47 14.09
CA GLN A 327 -20.35 6.58 14.35
C GLN A 327 -20.20 7.74 13.33
N LYS A 328 -19.14 7.72 12.51
CA LYS A 328 -18.89 8.76 11.51
C LYS A 328 -19.65 8.47 10.24
N SER A 329 -20.17 9.53 9.60
CA SER A 329 -20.67 9.43 8.23
C SER A 329 -19.50 9.25 7.27
N PHE A 330 -19.44 8.11 6.58
CA PHE A 330 -18.41 7.88 5.59
C PHE A 330 -18.90 8.27 4.19
N PRO A 331 -18.09 8.99 3.39
CA PRO A 331 -18.32 9.06 1.95
C PRO A 331 -18.28 7.65 1.36
N LYS A 332 -18.75 7.51 0.11
CA LYS A 332 -18.75 6.23 -0.59
C LYS A 332 -17.33 5.64 -0.62
N THR A 333 -17.11 4.57 0.12
CA THR A 333 -15.86 3.79 0.12
C THR A 333 -15.97 2.64 -0.88
N PRO A 334 -14.89 2.26 -1.57
CA PRO A 334 -14.84 1.03 -2.34
C PRO A 334 -15.26 -0.17 -1.50
N SER A 335 -15.99 -1.12 -2.11
CA SER A 335 -16.54 -2.27 -1.39
C SER A 335 -15.48 -3.22 -0.82
N PHE A 336 -14.25 -3.20 -1.35
CA PHE A 336 -13.14 -3.96 -0.77
C PHE A 336 -12.56 -3.32 0.49
N ILE A 337 -12.84 -2.05 0.77
CA ILE A 337 -12.48 -1.37 2.02
C ILE A 337 -13.58 -1.63 3.05
N PHE A 338 -14.84 -1.45 2.68
CA PHE A 338 -15.96 -1.69 3.58
C PHE A 338 -17.22 -1.97 2.78
N SER A 339 -17.55 -3.25 2.65
CA SER A 339 -18.72 -3.69 1.88
C SER A 339 -20.02 -3.36 2.60
N GLU A 340 -21.13 -3.28 1.85
CA GLU A 340 -22.45 -3.05 2.42
C GLU A 340 -22.86 -4.18 3.37
N ASP A 341 -22.57 -5.44 3.02
CA ASP A 341 -22.77 -6.60 3.90
C ASP A 341 -22.05 -6.43 5.25
N THR A 342 -20.79 -6.00 5.23
CA THR A 342 -20.00 -5.80 6.45
C THR A 342 -20.55 -4.62 7.25
N ARG A 343 -20.98 -3.54 6.59
CA ARG A 343 -21.63 -2.40 7.23
C ARG A 343 -22.89 -2.82 7.98
N GLN A 344 -23.78 -3.58 7.32
CA GLN A 344 -25.02 -4.08 7.92
C GLN A 344 -24.73 -5.03 9.09
N PHE A 345 -23.75 -5.91 8.95
CA PHE A 345 -23.33 -6.81 10.02
C PHE A 345 -22.84 -6.04 11.25
N VAL A 346 -21.91 -5.09 11.06
CA VAL A 346 -21.36 -4.26 12.14
C VAL A 346 -22.46 -3.46 12.85
N ALA A 347 -23.36 -2.83 12.09
CA ALA A 347 -24.49 -2.09 12.65
C ALA A 347 -25.42 -2.98 13.49
N LYS A 348 -25.74 -4.18 12.99
CA LYS A 348 -26.54 -5.16 13.72
C LYS A 348 -25.86 -5.59 15.03
N THR A 349 -24.58 -5.94 14.98
CA THR A 349 -23.81 -6.36 16.16
C THR A 349 -23.70 -5.22 17.18
N GLU A 350 -23.50 -3.98 16.75
CA GLU A 350 -23.47 -2.82 17.67
C GLU A 350 -24.79 -2.67 18.43
N VAL A 351 -25.93 -2.79 17.75
CA VAL A 351 -27.26 -2.73 18.39
C VAL A 351 -27.46 -3.88 19.38
N GLU A 352 -27.08 -5.11 19.00
CA GLU A 352 -27.17 -6.29 19.87
C GLU A 352 -26.31 -6.17 21.14
N MET A 353 -25.18 -5.44 21.07
CA MET A 353 -24.32 -5.18 22.22
C MET A 353 -24.89 -4.12 23.19
N VAL A 354 -25.72 -3.19 22.70
CA VAL A 354 -26.33 -2.12 23.52
C VAL A 354 -27.61 -2.58 24.20
N ILE A 355 -28.41 -3.42 23.54
CA ILE A 355 -29.65 -3.93 24.12
C ILE A 355 -29.28 -4.88 25.27
N PRO A 356 -29.59 -4.56 26.54
CA PRO A 356 -29.34 -5.47 27.64
C PRO A 356 -30.09 -6.74 27.32
N SER A 357 -29.38 -7.89 27.25
CA SER A 357 -30.03 -9.17 27.04
C SER A 357 -31.08 -9.31 28.13
N LYS A 358 -32.37 -9.15 27.79
CA LYS A 358 -33.47 -9.54 28.65
C LYS A 358 -33.37 -11.05 28.74
N ARG A 359 -32.48 -11.55 29.60
CA ARG A 359 -32.41 -12.97 29.93
C ARG A 359 -33.82 -13.31 30.36
N PRO A 360 -34.51 -14.26 29.70
CA PRO A 360 -35.77 -14.74 30.23
C PRO A 360 -35.47 -15.16 31.67
N ARG A 361 -36.09 -14.48 32.64
CA ARG A 361 -36.04 -14.92 34.03
C ARG A 361 -36.45 -16.38 33.96
N LYS A 362 -35.51 -17.30 34.23
CA LYS A 362 -35.85 -18.71 34.39
C LYS A 362 -36.97 -18.71 35.40
N GLY A 363 -38.18 -19.00 34.95
CA GLY A 363 -39.32 -19.18 35.83
C GLY A 363 -38.89 -20.27 36.79
N THR A 364 -38.67 -19.89 38.04
CA THR A 364 -38.70 -20.82 39.15
C THR A 364 -40.04 -21.52 39.05
N LYS A 365 -40.04 -22.75 38.54
CA LYS A 365 -41.15 -23.66 38.75
C LYS A 365 -41.15 -23.91 40.26
N ASN A 366 -42.16 -23.35 40.93
CA ASN A 366 -42.51 -23.71 42.30
C ASN A 366 -43.05 -25.14 42.32
#